data_AF-A0AAN9BXJ5-F1
#
_entry.id   AF-A0AAN9BXJ5-F1
#
_cell.length_a   1.000
_cell.length_b   1.000
_cell.length_c   1.000
_cell.angle_alpha   90.00
_cell.angle_beta   90.00
_cell.angle_gamma   90.00
#
_symmetry.space_group_name_H-M   'P 1'
#
loop_
_entity.id
_entity.type
_entity.pdbx_description
1 polymer ?
#
loop_
_entity_poly.entity_id
_entity_poly.type
_entity_poly.pdbx_seq_one_letter_code
_entity_poly.pdbx_strand_id
1 'polypeptide(L)'
;MSNQLLVQLLTQPHLQSTEAARTGPSSNKYVLNLASCTMMSKVQLEQAIDMNTHALQKDLHDQRVKQLRKLMKDIDEDDWQYESVEKLIGLR
;
A
#
# COMPACT_ATOMS: atom_id res chain seq x y z
N MET A 1 -5.65 8.58 14.12
CA MET A 1 -4.63 7.93 14.98
C MET A 1 -4.96 6.44 15.17
N SER A 2 -5.09 5.64 14.10
CA SER A 2 -5.58 4.25 14.21
C SER A 2 -4.54 3.16 13.93
N ASN A 3 -3.41 3.47 13.28
CA ASN A 3 -2.44 2.44 12.89
C ASN A 3 -1.49 2.01 14.02
N GLN A 4 -1.22 2.86 15.02
CA GLN A 4 -0.39 2.50 16.17
C GLN A 4 -1.02 1.38 17.02
N LEU A 5 -2.35 1.40 17.18
CA LEU A 5 -3.08 0.37 17.93
C LEU A 5 -3.07 -0.98 17.20
N LEU A 6 -3.15 -0.97 15.86
CA LEU A 6 -3.13 -2.19 15.06
C LEU A 6 -1.74 -2.86 15.10
N VAL A 7 -0.68 -2.05 15.03
CA VAL A 7 0.70 -2.53 15.16
C VAL A 7 0.96 -3.05 16.57
N GLN A 8 0.47 -2.38 17.63
CA GLN A 8 0.59 -2.89 19.01
C GLN A 8 -0.14 -4.22 19.24
N LEU A 9 -1.30 -4.43 18.61
CA LEU A 9 -2.03 -5.70 18.68
C LEU A 9 -1.31 -6.85 17.95
N LEU A 10 -0.62 -6.55 16.84
CA LEU A 10 0.12 -7.53 16.04
C LEU A 10 1.51 -7.87 16.61
N THR A 11 2.01 -7.10 17.59
CA THR A 11 3.37 -7.27 18.16
C THR A 11 3.36 -7.83 19.58
N GLN A 12 2.21 -8.18 20.17
CA GLN A 12 2.18 -8.79 21.52
C GLN A 12 2.51 -10.30 21.47
N PRO A 13 3.57 -10.76 22.15
CA PRO A 13 3.73 -12.19 22.42
C PRO A 13 2.75 -12.55 23.54
N HIS A 14 1.70 -13.32 23.23
CA HIS A 14 0.76 -13.82 24.23
C HIS A 14 1.48 -14.83 25.14
N LEU A 15 2.12 -14.34 26.20
CA LEU A 15 2.51 -15.15 27.34
C LEU A 15 1.24 -15.46 28.15
N GLN A 16 0.65 -16.63 27.92
CA GLN A 16 -0.15 -17.29 28.95
C GLN A 16 0.48 -18.64 29.27
N SER A 17 1.39 -18.60 30.22
CA SER A 17 1.75 -19.75 31.05
C SER A 17 0.73 -19.82 32.18
N THR A 18 -0.07 -20.88 32.20
CA THR A 18 -0.77 -21.33 33.41
C THR A 18 -0.43 -22.79 33.62
N GLU A 19 0.33 -23.03 34.69
CA GLU A 19 0.80 -24.33 35.13
C GLU A 19 -0.36 -25.24 35.54
N ALA A 20 -0.46 -26.44 34.95
CA ALA A 20 -0.95 -27.63 35.64
C ALA A 20 -0.60 -28.91 34.86
N ALA A 21 0.30 -29.69 35.47
CA ALA A 21 0.32 -31.16 35.50
C ALA A 21 0.62 -31.98 34.23
N ARG A 22 1.84 -32.53 34.26
CA ARG A 22 2.22 -33.93 33.99
C ARG A 22 2.23 -34.44 32.54
N THR A 23 3.41 -34.96 32.18
CA THR A 23 3.77 -35.96 31.15
C THR A 23 4.22 -35.49 29.76
N GLY A 24 5.49 -35.82 29.44
CA GLY A 24 5.99 -36.11 28.09
C GLY A 24 6.79 -34.99 27.38
N PRO A 25 7.93 -35.29 26.73
CA PRO A 25 8.68 -34.30 25.97
C PRO A 25 7.94 -34.03 24.65
N SER A 26 7.12 -32.97 24.60
CA SER A 26 6.47 -32.51 23.37
C SER A 26 7.13 -31.24 22.85
N SER A 27 8.44 -31.33 22.58
CA SER A 27 9.25 -30.24 22.03
C SER A 27 8.77 -29.76 20.65
N ASN A 28 7.94 -30.54 19.96
CA ASN A 28 7.52 -30.27 18.57
C ASN A 28 6.31 -29.33 18.45
N LYS A 29 5.48 -29.17 19.49
CA LYS A 29 4.26 -28.36 19.41
C LYS A 29 4.53 -26.85 19.37
N TYR A 30 5.54 -26.39 20.11
CA TYR A 30 5.92 -24.98 20.18
C TYR A 30 6.62 -24.50 18.90
N VAL A 31 7.43 -25.36 18.28
CA VAL A 31 8.13 -25.07 17.02
C VAL A 31 7.13 -24.96 15.85
N LEU A 32 6.12 -25.83 15.81
CA LEU A 32 5.05 -25.77 14.79
C LEU A 32 4.20 -24.51 14.93
N ASN A 33 3.93 -24.08 16.17
CA ASN A 33 3.22 -22.83 16.45
C ASN A 33 4.01 -21.61 15.99
N LEU A 34 5.32 -21.54 16.30
CA LEU A 34 6.18 -20.44 15.86
C LEU A 34 6.26 -20.36 14.33
N ALA A 35 6.45 -21.47 13.63
CA ALA A 35 6.45 -21.51 12.17
C ALA A 35 5.11 -21.03 11.59
N SER A 36 3.99 -21.39 12.20
CA SER A 36 2.66 -20.97 11.77
C SER A 36 2.43 -19.47 12.00
N CYS A 37 2.87 -18.94 13.14
CA CYS A 37 2.85 -17.49 13.41
C CYS A 37 3.73 -16.73 12.42
N THR A 38 4.95 -17.21 12.14
CA THR A 38 5.86 -16.57 11.17
C THR A 38 5.26 -16.55 9.76
N MET A 39 4.63 -17.64 9.32
CA MET A 39 3.93 -17.69 8.02
C MET A 39 2.77 -16.69 7.99
N MET A 40 1.98 -16.60 9.06
CA MET A 40 0.86 -15.66 9.13
C MET A 40 1.35 -14.20 9.10
N SER A 41 2.39 -13.86 9.86
CA SER A 41 3.01 -12.54 9.81
C SER A 41 3.56 -12.20 8.43
N LYS A 42 4.16 -13.17 7.74
CA LYS A 42 4.64 -12.98 6.36
C LYS A 42 3.48 -12.65 5.42
N VAL A 43 2.39 -13.41 5.45
CA VAL A 43 1.22 -13.18 4.58
C VAL A 43 0.60 -11.80 4.86
N GLN A 44 0.50 -11.40 6.13
CA GLN A 44 -0.01 -10.07 6.50
C GLN A 44 0.90 -8.94 5.98
N LEU A 45 2.22 -9.14 6.04
CA LEU A 45 3.19 -8.19 5.49
C LEU A 45 3.04 -8.07 3.97
N GLU A 46 2.97 -9.19 3.26
CA GLU A 46 2.78 -9.23 1.81
C GLU A 46 1.49 -8.50 1.41
N GLN A 47 0.39 -8.80 2.09
CA GLN A 47 -0.89 -8.12 1.86
C GLN A 47 -0.79 -6.60 2.11
N ALA A 48 -0.11 -6.19 3.19
CA ALA A 48 0.09 -4.77 3.48
C ALA A 48 0.94 -4.07 2.41
N ILE A 49 1.97 -4.73 1.89
CA ILE A 49 2.81 -4.24 0.80
C ILE A 49 1.97 -4.06 -0.47
N ASP A 50 1.15 -5.04 -0.83
CA ASP A 50 0.32 -4.99 -2.04
C ASP A 50 -0.71 -3.87 -1.96
N MET A 51 -1.39 -3.74 -0.82
CA MET A 51 -2.37 -2.66 -0.59
C MET A 51 -1.73 -1.28 -0.68
N ASN A 52 -0.55 -1.10 -0.07
CA ASN A 52 0.17 0.16 -0.12
C ASN A 52 0.69 0.47 -1.52
N THR A 53 1.18 -0.54 -2.25
CA THR A 53 1.65 -0.39 -3.62
C THR A 53 0.52 0.06 -4.53
N HIS A 54 -0.66 -0.57 -4.41
CA HIS A 54 -1.84 -0.18 -5.18
C HIS A 54 -2.30 1.25 -4.84
N ALA A 55 -2.29 1.64 -3.56
CA ALA A 55 -2.63 2.99 -3.15
C ALA A 55 -1.66 4.03 -3.75
N LEU A 56 -0.35 3.77 -3.69
CA LEU A 56 0.67 4.64 -4.27
C LEU A 56 0.54 4.77 -5.79
N GLN A 57 0.25 3.67 -6.50
CA GLN A 57 0.03 3.70 -7.95
C GLN A 57 -1.18 4.57 -8.32
N LYS A 58 -2.27 4.47 -7.56
CA LYS A 58 -3.44 5.31 -7.75
C LYS A 58 -3.11 6.79 -7.52
N ASP A 59 -2.45 7.11 -6.42
CA ASP A 59 -2.09 8.50 -6.08
C ASP A 59 -1.17 9.12 -7.14
N LEU A 60 -0.19 8.36 -7.65
CA LEU A 60 0.67 8.80 -8.74
C LEU A 60 -0.11 9.05 -10.04
N HIS A 61 -1.08 8.18 -10.35
CA HIS A 61 -1.95 8.38 -11.51
C HIS A 61 -2.78 9.66 -11.37
N ASP A 62 -3.40 9.87 -10.22
CA ASP A 62 -4.23 11.05 -9.95
C ASP A 62 -3.41 12.35 -10.01
N GLN A 63 -2.18 12.32 -9.49
CA GLN A 63 -1.23 13.43 -9.62
C GLN A 63 -0.89 13.73 -11.08
N ARG A 64 -0.58 12.70 -11.88
CA ARG A 64 -0.29 12.86 -13.31
C ARG A 64 -1.48 13.44 -14.07
N VAL A 65 -2.69 12.94 -13.82
CA VAL A 65 -3.91 13.47 -14.44
C VAL A 65 -4.12 14.94 -14.06
N LYS A 66 -3.89 15.30 -12.80
CA LYS A 66 -3.97 16.69 -12.34
C LYS A 66 -2.96 17.60 -13.06
N GLN A 67 -1.72 17.14 -13.24
CA GLN A 67 -0.70 17.86 -13.99
C GLN A 67 -1.10 18.06 -15.46
N LEU A 68 -1.61 17.01 -16.13
CA LEU A 68 -2.06 17.11 -17.52
C LEU A 68 -3.23 18.08 -17.69
N ARG A 69 -4.20 18.07 -16.77
CA ARG A 69 -5.31 19.04 -16.77
C ARG A 69 -4.83 20.47 -16.57
N LYS A 70 -3.82 20.68 -15.73
CA LYS A 70 -3.21 21.99 -15.57
C LYS A 70 -2.54 22.43 -16.88
N LEU A 71 -1.73 21.56 -17.49
CA LEU A 71 -1.06 21.87 -18.75
C LEU A 71 -2.05 22.19 -19.88
N MET A 72 -3.19 21.50 -19.94
CA MET A 72 -4.24 21.83 -20.89
C MET A 72 -4.81 23.24 -20.66
N LYS A 73 -5.04 23.63 -19.41
CA LYS A 73 -5.47 24.98 -19.06
C LYS A 73 -4.42 26.03 -19.43
N ASP A 74 -3.15 25.73 -19.18
CA ASP A 74 -2.04 26.62 -19.53
C ASP A 74 -1.96 26.79 -21.06
N ILE A 75 -2.20 25.73 -21.85
CA ILE A 75 -2.30 25.81 -23.32
C ILE A 75 -3.47 26.70 -23.76
N ASP A 76 -4.66 26.52 -23.18
CA ASP A 76 -5.84 27.33 -23.52
C ASP A 76 -5.63 28.82 -23.18
N GLU A 77 -4.90 29.12 -22.11
CA GLU A 77 -4.55 30.50 -21.71
C GLU A 77 -3.51 31.13 -22.64
N ASP A 78 -2.63 30.33 -23.23
CA ASP A 78 -1.58 30.78 -24.16
C ASP A 78 -1.98 30.67 -25.64
N ASP A 79 -3.14 30.10 -25.97
CA ASP A 79 -3.59 29.84 -27.35
C ASP A 79 -3.61 31.11 -28.23
N TRP A 80 -3.95 32.25 -27.64
CA TRP A 80 -3.96 33.55 -28.34
C TRP A 80 -2.58 34.02 -28.80
N GLN A 81 -1.49 33.51 -28.21
CA GLN A 81 -0.13 33.91 -28.55
C GLN A 81 0.36 33.26 -29.85
N TYR A 82 -0.28 32.16 -30.27
CA TYR A 82 0.17 31.34 -31.38
C TYR A 82 -0.82 31.38 -32.55
N GLU A 83 -0.32 31.01 -33.72
CA GLU A 83 -1.19 30.84 -34.88
C GLU A 83 -2.07 29.59 -34.71
N SER A 84 -3.33 29.67 -35.16
CA SER A 84 -4.28 28.57 -34.98
C SER A 84 -3.79 27.29 -35.63
N VAL A 85 -4.08 26.16 -34.97
CA VAL A 85 -3.68 24.83 -35.44
C VAL A 85 -4.12 24.57 -36.88
N GLU A 86 -5.33 25.01 -37.25
CA GLU A 86 -5.90 24.90 -38.59
C GLU A 86 -5.01 25.56 -39.65
N LYS A 87 -4.53 26.78 -39.41
CA LYS A 87 -3.63 27.48 -40.32
C LYS A 87 -2.27 26.77 -40.42
N LEU A 88 -1.74 26.27 -39.31
CA LEU A 88 -0.47 25.55 -39.28
C LEU A 88 -0.52 24.25 -40.09
N ILE A 89 -1.67 23.57 -40.12
CA ILE A 89 -1.88 22.35 -40.91
C ILE A 89 -2.41 22.61 -42.32
N GLY A 90 -2.51 23.88 -42.73
CA GLY A 90 -2.94 24.28 -44.07
C GLY A 90 -4.44 24.11 -44.34
N LEU A 91 -5.24 23.96 -43.29
CA LEU A 91 -6.70 23.98 -43.35
C LEU A 91 -7.18 25.42 -43.15
N ARG A 92 -8.21 25.80 -43.90
CA ARG A 92 -8.81 27.14 -43.84
C ARG A 92 -9.81 27.26 -42.72
#